data_AF-A0A3P6RXJ7-F1
#
_entry.id   AF-A0A3P6RXJ7-F1
#
_cell.length_a   1.000
_cell.length_b   1.000
_cell.length_c   1.000
_cell.angle_alpha   90.00
_cell.angle_beta   90.00
_cell.angle_gamma   90.00
#
_symmetry.space_group_name_H-M   'P 1'
#
loop_
_entity.id
_entity.type
_entity.pdbx_description
1 polymer ?
#
loop_
_entity_poly.entity_id
_entity_poly.type
_entity_poly.pdbx_seq_one_letter_code
_entity_poly.pdbx_strand_id
1 'polypeptide(L)'
;ILEQVKARDESLKLDADKVWLECNGTPLKIYYPIGVLFDLYKPIDSPTMTIVIKTGPRPDGVLSVSKDAMESMFMQSLKEANYLKRRRDEAINIGPMNINNCGQVLFMVSTSLFPFLFHPSPTDIEDRFDDFWSVNRRLMETSEERPFCDIPIRLYITEQPFRQILQPPFDSNGEPRTLSQALDSLSHDLVENAKYRFISHGITVPLETPLTYLGKNFAYPDNFVHICAVRSNSFST
;
A
#
# COMPACT_ATOMS: atom_id res chain seq x y z
N ILE A 1 9.90 -4.68 -16.93
CA ILE A 1 8.93 -4.99 -18.02
C ILE A 1 9.36 -4.35 -19.34
N LEU A 2 9.47 -3.02 -19.43
CA LEU A 2 9.86 -2.32 -20.67
C LEU A 2 11.27 -2.69 -21.20
N GLU A 3 12.22 -3.03 -20.32
CA GLU A 3 13.55 -3.49 -20.74
C GLU A 3 13.57 -4.90 -21.35
N GLN A 4 12.67 -5.79 -20.93
CA GLN A 4 12.60 -7.16 -21.46
C GLN A 4 11.88 -7.22 -22.81
N VAL A 5 10.97 -6.27 -23.10
CA VAL A 5 10.29 -6.16 -24.40
C VAL A 5 11.26 -5.74 -25.51
N LYS A 6 12.31 -4.97 -25.18
CA LYS A 6 13.37 -4.59 -26.15
C LYS A 6 14.14 -5.78 -26.73
N ALA A 7 14.09 -6.95 -26.10
CA ALA A 7 14.89 -8.11 -26.50
C ALA A 7 14.22 -9.03 -27.54
N ARG A 8 12.97 -8.77 -27.97
CA ARG A 8 12.22 -9.75 -28.78
C ARG A 8 11.62 -9.31 -30.12
N ASP A 9 11.72 -8.04 -30.52
CA ASP A 9 11.39 -7.63 -31.89
C ASP A 9 11.96 -6.23 -32.16
N GLU A 10 12.89 -6.07 -33.10
CA GLU A 10 13.52 -4.77 -33.43
C GLU A 10 12.53 -3.76 -34.04
N SER A 11 11.27 -4.15 -34.28
CA SER A 11 10.25 -3.33 -34.94
C SER A 11 9.30 -2.55 -34.01
N LEU A 12 9.20 -2.90 -32.73
CA LEU A 12 8.26 -2.29 -31.79
C LEU A 12 8.94 -1.26 -30.86
N LYS A 13 9.12 -0.04 -31.37
CA LYS A 13 9.45 1.11 -30.50
C LYS A 13 8.21 1.49 -29.68
N LEU A 14 8.11 0.98 -28.45
CA LEU A 14 7.12 1.48 -27.49
C LEU A 14 7.47 2.90 -27.08
N ASP A 15 6.54 3.81 -27.32
CA ASP A 15 6.53 5.14 -26.73
C ASP A 15 6.06 5.01 -25.27
N ALA A 16 7.01 5.01 -24.33
CA ALA A 16 6.73 4.81 -22.91
C ALA A 16 5.69 5.79 -22.35
N ASP A 17 5.60 7.00 -22.91
CA ASP A 17 4.67 8.03 -22.47
C ASP A 17 3.22 7.72 -22.86
N LYS A 18 3.02 6.84 -23.85
CA LYS A 18 1.70 6.36 -24.30
C LYS A 18 1.32 5.01 -23.69
N VAL A 19 2.22 4.38 -22.94
CA VAL A 19 1.93 3.09 -22.31
C VAL A 19 0.99 3.26 -21.12
N TRP A 20 0.00 2.38 -21.02
CA TRP A 20 -0.81 2.17 -19.82
C TRP A 20 -1.23 0.70 -19.69
N LEU A 21 -1.64 0.31 -18.50
CA LEU A 21 -1.97 -1.08 -18.17
C LEU A 21 -3.47 -1.25 -17.95
N GLU A 22 -4.03 -2.34 -18.46
CA GLU A 22 -5.44 -2.71 -18.32
C GLU A 22 -5.56 -4.11 -17.74
N CYS A 23 -6.58 -4.35 -16.91
CA CYS A 23 -7.01 -5.69 -16.54
C CYS A 23 -8.54 -5.78 -16.66
N ASN A 24 -9.04 -6.82 -17.32
CA ASN A 24 -10.48 -7.08 -17.48
C ASN A 24 -11.27 -5.87 -18.03
N GLY A 25 -10.66 -5.09 -18.94
CA GLY A 25 -11.28 -3.87 -19.51
C GLY A 25 -11.16 -2.63 -18.62
N THR A 26 -10.58 -2.74 -17.42
CA THR A 26 -10.40 -1.63 -16.49
C THR A 26 -8.95 -1.12 -16.51
N PRO A 27 -8.72 0.19 -16.71
CA PRO A 27 -7.39 0.78 -16.58
C PRO A 27 -6.85 0.71 -15.16
N LEU A 28 -5.59 0.30 -15.01
CA LEU A 28 -4.99 0.09 -13.70
C LEU A 28 -4.32 1.36 -13.16
N LYS A 29 -4.57 1.64 -11.89
CA LYS A 29 -3.88 2.67 -11.11
C LYS A 29 -2.51 2.15 -10.66
N ILE A 30 -1.53 2.21 -11.58
CA ILE A 30 -0.18 1.60 -11.39
C ILE A 30 0.63 2.14 -10.20
N TYR A 31 0.16 3.21 -9.56
CA TYR A 31 0.73 3.75 -8.33
C TYR A 31 0.20 3.07 -7.05
N TYR A 32 -0.75 2.13 -7.16
CA TYR A 32 -1.10 1.24 -6.06
C TYR A 32 -0.12 0.06 -5.98
N PRO A 33 0.12 -0.48 -4.77
CA PRO A 33 0.94 -1.69 -4.63
C PRO A 33 0.41 -2.84 -5.48
N ILE A 34 1.30 -3.65 -6.04
CA ILE A 34 0.93 -4.76 -6.93
C ILE A 34 -0.05 -5.73 -6.24
N GLY A 35 0.18 -6.05 -4.97
CA GLY A 35 -0.73 -6.89 -4.18
C GLY A 35 -2.14 -6.28 -4.04
N VAL A 36 -2.25 -4.96 -3.95
CA VAL A 36 -3.55 -4.27 -3.90
C VAL A 36 -4.26 -4.35 -5.25
N LEU A 37 -3.52 -4.15 -6.36
CA LEU A 37 -4.08 -4.35 -7.70
C LEU A 37 -4.54 -5.80 -7.90
N PHE A 38 -3.76 -6.76 -7.43
CA PHE A 38 -4.14 -8.18 -7.49
C PHE A 38 -5.40 -8.45 -6.67
N ASP A 39 -5.45 -8.02 -5.41
CA ASP A 39 -6.60 -8.24 -4.53
C ASP A 39 -7.89 -7.59 -5.06
N LEU A 40 -7.79 -6.45 -5.77
CA LEU A 40 -8.94 -5.76 -6.36
C LEU A 40 -9.46 -6.38 -7.67
N TYR A 41 -8.57 -6.89 -8.52
CA TYR A 41 -8.89 -7.20 -9.92
C TYR A 41 -8.70 -8.67 -10.32
N LYS A 42 -8.08 -9.49 -9.47
CA LYS A 42 -7.89 -10.92 -9.72
C LYS A 42 -9.25 -11.60 -9.94
N PRO A 43 -9.44 -12.32 -11.05
CA PRO A 43 -10.63 -13.15 -11.23
C PRO A 43 -10.76 -14.19 -10.10
N ILE A 44 -11.99 -14.42 -9.64
CA ILE A 44 -12.27 -15.37 -8.55
C ILE A 44 -11.76 -16.77 -8.93
N ASP A 45 -12.03 -17.18 -10.16
CA ASP A 45 -11.76 -18.54 -10.66
C ASP A 45 -10.37 -18.73 -11.26
N SER A 46 -9.48 -17.74 -11.12
CA SER A 46 -8.12 -17.82 -11.66
C SER A 46 -7.07 -17.51 -10.59
N PRO A 47 -6.01 -18.33 -10.43
CA PRO A 47 -4.88 -17.98 -9.57
C PRO A 47 -4.01 -16.86 -10.18
N THR A 48 -4.24 -16.49 -11.45
CA THR A 48 -3.47 -15.48 -12.18
C THR A 48 -4.31 -14.26 -12.55
N MET A 49 -3.65 -13.12 -12.65
CA MET A 49 -4.19 -11.87 -13.17
C MET A 49 -3.50 -11.57 -14.50
N THR A 50 -4.27 -11.37 -15.57
CA THR A 50 -3.73 -11.01 -16.88
C THR A 50 -3.70 -9.49 -17.04
N ILE A 51 -2.52 -8.94 -17.32
CA ILE A 51 -2.31 -7.53 -17.57
C ILE A 51 -2.13 -7.31 -19.07
N VAL A 52 -2.93 -6.44 -19.65
CA VAL A 52 -2.81 -6.03 -21.06
C VAL A 52 -2.06 -4.71 -21.13
N ILE A 53 -0.96 -4.69 -21.89
CA ILE A 53 -0.19 -3.47 -22.15
C ILE A 53 -0.84 -2.75 -23.33
N LYS A 54 -1.26 -1.50 -23.12
CA LYS A 54 -1.88 -0.65 -24.14
C LYS A 54 -0.91 0.42 -24.58
N THR A 55 -0.86 0.67 -25.88
CA THR A 55 0.02 1.68 -26.53
C THR A 55 -0.76 2.80 -27.22
N GLY A 56 -2.10 2.75 -27.14
CA GLY A 56 -3.01 3.74 -27.71
C GLY A 56 -3.25 4.96 -26.80
N PRO A 57 -4.24 5.81 -27.13
CA PRO A 57 -4.59 6.95 -26.29
C PRO A 57 -4.94 6.48 -24.87
N ARG A 58 -4.48 7.23 -23.88
CA ARG A 58 -4.72 6.93 -22.46
C ARG A 58 -6.15 7.37 -22.07
N PRO A 59 -6.93 6.54 -21.36
CA PRO A 59 -8.22 6.94 -20.83
C PRO A 59 -8.11 8.09 -19.83
N ASP A 60 -9.17 8.90 -19.73
CA ASP A 60 -9.24 9.99 -18.78
C ASP A 60 -9.09 9.49 -17.33
N GLY A 61 -8.31 10.21 -16.51
CA GLY A 61 -8.07 9.86 -15.11
C GLY A 61 -6.98 8.81 -14.88
N VAL A 62 -6.44 8.18 -15.92
CA VAL A 62 -5.25 7.31 -15.81
C VAL A 62 -4.00 8.19 -15.86
N LEU A 63 -3.18 8.13 -14.82
CA LEU A 63 -1.94 8.91 -14.75
C LEU A 63 -0.79 8.13 -15.38
N SER A 64 0.02 8.81 -16.21
CA SER A 64 1.39 8.35 -16.45
C SER A 64 2.17 8.56 -15.17
N VAL A 65 2.87 7.54 -14.70
CA VAL A 65 3.72 7.65 -13.52
C VAL A 65 5.14 7.35 -13.94
N SER A 66 5.97 8.39 -14.01
CA SER A 66 7.40 8.22 -14.19
C SER A 66 8.01 7.54 -12.95
N LYS A 67 9.23 7.03 -13.08
CA LYS A 67 9.96 6.48 -11.95
C LYS A 67 10.04 7.49 -10.79
N ASP A 68 10.54 8.69 -11.06
CA ASP A 68 10.68 9.75 -10.05
C ASP A 68 9.36 10.14 -9.38
N ALA A 69 8.25 10.09 -10.14
CA ALA A 69 6.92 10.33 -9.59
C ALA A 69 6.50 9.20 -8.65
N MET A 70 6.68 7.93 -9.05
CA MET A 70 6.40 6.77 -8.21
C MET A 70 7.23 6.81 -6.91
N GLU A 71 8.49 7.21 -7.03
CA GLU A 71 9.38 7.40 -5.90
C GLU A 71 8.86 8.49 -4.94
N SER A 72 8.49 9.65 -5.47
CA SER A 72 7.92 10.75 -4.70
C SER A 72 6.63 10.34 -3.98
N MET A 73 5.75 9.60 -4.66
CA MET A 73 4.49 9.08 -4.11
C MET A 73 4.71 8.07 -2.98
N PHE A 74 5.72 7.20 -3.13
CA PHE A 74 6.12 6.27 -2.07
C PHE A 74 6.61 7.02 -0.83
N MET A 75 7.50 8.02 -0.99
CA MET A 75 7.95 8.83 0.15
C MET A 75 6.83 9.61 0.80
N GLN A 76 5.92 10.15 0.01
CA GLN A 76 4.78 10.86 0.54
C GLN A 76 3.93 9.92 1.41
N SER A 77 3.65 8.71 0.95
CA SER A 77 2.93 7.69 1.74
C SER A 77 3.70 7.33 3.01
N LEU A 78 5.02 7.13 2.95
CA LEU A 78 5.81 6.81 4.13
C LEU A 78 5.81 7.94 5.18
N LYS A 79 5.94 9.19 4.73
CA LYS A 79 5.88 10.39 5.60
C LYS A 79 4.50 10.53 6.25
N GLU A 80 3.46 10.31 5.48
CA GLU A 80 2.08 10.34 5.95
C GLU A 80 1.81 9.25 6.99
N ALA A 81 2.19 8.00 6.71
CA ALA A 81 2.06 6.89 7.65
C ALA A 81 2.80 7.16 8.96
N ASN A 82 4.02 7.70 8.90
CA ASN A 82 4.79 8.08 10.09
C ASN A 82 4.12 9.22 10.87
N TYR A 83 3.57 10.22 10.18
CA TYR A 83 2.83 11.31 10.81
C TYR A 83 1.59 10.81 11.56
N LEU A 84 0.83 9.89 10.96
CA LEU A 84 -0.32 9.25 11.61
C LEU A 84 0.08 8.44 12.84
N LYS A 85 1.20 7.71 12.77
CA LYS A 85 1.67 6.86 13.88
C LYS A 85 2.19 7.63 15.09
N ARG A 86 2.74 8.84 14.90
CA ARG A 86 3.50 9.57 15.95
C ARG A 86 2.99 10.97 16.28
N ARG A 87 2.16 11.56 15.41
CA ARG A 87 1.78 12.99 15.44
C ARG A 87 3.03 13.91 15.47
N ARG A 88 2.85 15.23 15.48
CA ARG A 88 3.97 16.20 15.36
C ARG A 88 4.77 16.37 16.66
N ASP A 89 4.20 15.99 17.80
CA ASP A 89 4.61 16.49 19.12
C ASP A 89 5.40 15.45 19.96
N GLU A 90 5.50 14.20 19.52
CA GLU A 90 6.36 13.20 20.16
C GLU A 90 7.76 13.25 19.56
N ALA A 91 8.55 14.23 20.03
CA ALA A 91 9.96 14.34 19.68
C ALA A 91 10.68 13.01 19.97
N ILE A 92 11.27 12.41 18.93
CA ILE A 92 12.14 11.26 19.06
C ILE A 92 13.50 11.76 19.57
N ASN A 93 13.62 11.88 20.90
CA ASN A 93 14.90 12.09 21.57
C ASN A 93 15.56 10.72 21.80
N ILE A 94 16.27 10.21 20.78
CA ILE A 94 17.06 8.98 20.86
C ILE A 94 18.52 9.34 20.57
N GLY A 95 19.25 9.81 21.59
CA GLY A 95 20.70 10.06 21.48
C GLY A 95 21.10 10.98 20.31
N PRO A 96 22.31 10.86 19.72
CA PRO A 96 22.79 11.78 18.68
C PRO A 96 22.01 11.73 17.35
N MET A 97 20.94 10.93 17.25
CA MET A 97 20.06 10.86 16.07
C MET A 97 18.69 11.47 16.38
N ASN A 98 18.52 12.70 15.91
CA ASN A 98 17.26 13.43 15.96
C ASN A 98 16.37 13.03 14.76
N ILE A 99 15.51 12.02 14.95
CA ILE A 99 14.54 11.56 13.93
C ILE A 99 13.45 12.62 13.64
N ASN A 100 13.44 13.74 14.38
CA ASN A 100 12.52 14.87 14.13
C ASN A 100 12.76 15.56 12.79
N ASN A 101 13.86 15.26 12.11
CA ASN A 101 14.00 15.62 10.71
C ASN A 101 13.43 14.50 9.85
N CYS A 102 12.24 14.74 9.30
CA CYS A 102 11.76 14.10 8.06
C CYS A 102 12.91 13.95 7.04
N GLY A 103 13.89 14.86 7.03
CA GLY A 103 15.13 14.79 6.27
C GLY A 103 16.06 13.60 6.56
N GLN A 104 16.20 13.09 7.80
CA GLN A 104 17.05 11.92 8.09
C GLN A 104 16.35 10.59 7.77
N VAL A 105 15.04 10.49 8.04
CA VAL A 105 14.23 9.36 7.54
C VAL A 105 14.20 9.37 6.02
N LEU A 106 13.97 10.53 5.39
CA LEU A 106 14.03 10.71 3.94
C LEU A 106 15.43 10.42 3.40
N PHE A 107 16.51 10.77 4.11
CA PHE A 107 17.88 10.43 3.72
C PHE A 107 18.10 8.93 3.80
N MET A 108 17.71 8.26 4.89
CA MET A 108 17.89 6.81 5.04
C MET A 108 17.03 6.03 4.04
N VAL A 109 15.80 6.49 3.79
CA VAL A 109 14.93 5.90 2.78
C VAL A 109 15.52 6.15 1.39
N SER A 110 15.90 7.40 1.06
CA SER A 110 16.49 7.79 -0.23
C SER A 110 17.85 7.15 -0.52
N THR A 111 18.65 6.86 0.49
CA THR A 111 19.99 6.28 0.32
C THR A 111 20.03 4.76 0.46
N SER A 112 19.15 4.17 1.27
CA SER A 112 19.20 2.74 1.62
C SER A 112 17.99 1.94 1.13
N LEU A 113 16.77 2.49 1.21
CA LEU A 113 15.54 1.78 0.81
C LEU A 113 15.18 1.96 -0.67
N PHE A 114 15.50 3.12 -1.24
CA PHE A 114 15.12 3.49 -2.60
C PHE A 114 15.87 2.74 -3.71
N PRO A 115 17.21 2.69 -3.69
CA PRO A 115 17.95 1.84 -4.63
C PRO A 115 17.50 0.38 -4.53
N PHE A 116 17.15 -0.07 -3.31
CA PHE A 116 16.67 -1.42 -3.04
C PHE A 116 15.30 -1.73 -3.71
N LEU A 117 14.30 -0.85 -3.57
CA LEU A 117 12.95 -1.08 -4.15
C LEU A 117 12.89 -0.82 -5.67
N PHE A 118 13.69 0.13 -6.19
CA PHE A 118 13.53 0.64 -7.56
C PHE A 118 14.74 0.42 -8.49
N HIS A 119 15.83 -0.19 -7.99
CA HIS A 119 16.97 -0.68 -8.77
C HIS A 119 17.33 -2.13 -8.37
N PRO A 120 16.49 -3.12 -8.71
CA PRO A 120 16.77 -4.50 -8.35
C PRO A 120 17.94 -5.07 -9.16
N SER A 121 19.09 -5.31 -8.51
CA SER A 121 20.06 -6.31 -9.00
C SER A 121 19.44 -7.71 -8.90
N PRO A 122 19.53 -8.60 -9.91
CA PRO A 122 18.82 -9.89 -9.91
C PRO A 122 19.27 -10.93 -8.87
N THR A 123 20.39 -10.72 -8.16
CA THR A 123 21.07 -11.82 -7.44
C THR A 123 20.70 -12.01 -5.97
N ASP A 124 20.27 -10.98 -5.24
CA ASP A 124 20.20 -11.08 -3.77
C ASP A 124 18.86 -10.50 -3.28
N ILE A 125 17.83 -11.33 -3.08
CA ILE A 125 16.52 -10.87 -2.54
C ILE A 125 16.48 -10.95 -1.01
N GLU A 126 17.22 -11.89 -0.39
CA GLU A 126 17.20 -12.15 1.06
C GLU A 126 17.95 -11.08 1.87
N ASP A 127 19.23 -10.78 1.55
CA ASP A 127 20.01 -9.68 2.18
C ASP A 127 19.26 -8.33 2.17
N ARG A 128 18.44 -8.23 1.15
CA ARG A 128 17.72 -7.08 0.67
C ARG A 128 16.46 -6.82 1.53
N PHE A 129 15.83 -7.87 2.05
CA PHE A 129 14.75 -7.76 3.05
C PHE A 129 15.26 -7.28 4.41
N ASP A 130 16.39 -7.80 4.87
CA ASP A 130 16.98 -7.42 6.15
C ASP A 130 17.46 -5.97 6.13
N ASP A 131 18.04 -5.52 5.01
CA ASP A 131 18.37 -4.12 4.78
C ASP A 131 17.15 -3.21 4.89
N PHE A 132 16.03 -3.59 4.25
CA PHE A 132 14.78 -2.85 4.36
C PHE A 132 14.34 -2.73 5.82
N TRP A 133 14.31 -3.85 6.54
CA TRP A 133 13.83 -3.88 7.92
C TRP A 133 14.79 -3.26 8.92
N SER A 134 16.09 -3.20 8.64
CA SER A 134 17.07 -2.48 9.46
C SER A 134 16.71 -1.00 9.61
N VAL A 135 16.06 -0.44 8.59
CA VAL A 135 15.53 0.92 8.55
C VAL A 135 14.08 0.95 9.01
N ASN A 136 13.20 0.17 8.38
CA ASN A 136 11.75 0.28 8.56
C ASN A 136 11.31 -0.07 9.99
N ARG A 137 12.05 -0.93 10.69
CA ARG A 137 11.76 -1.27 12.10
C ARG A 137 11.67 -0.03 12.97
N ARG A 138 12.50 0.99 12.75
CA ARG A 138 12.46 2.25 13.52
C ARG A 138 11.17 3.04 13.31
N LEU A 139 10.59 2.95 12.10
CA LEU A 139 9.30 3.58 11.77
C LEU A 139 8.11 2.78 12.31
N MET A 140 8.31 1.48 12.52
CA MET A 140 7.30 0.51 12.96
C MET A 140 7.41 0.13 14.44
N GLU A 141 8.42 0.63 15.15
CA GLU A 141 8.62 0.40 16.58
C GLU A 141 7.38 0.82 17.36
N THR A 142 6.89 -0.01 18.27
CA THR A 142 5.72 0.34 19.07
C THR A 142 5.80 -0.42 20.38
N SER A 143 5.72 0.34 21.47
CA SER A 143 5.78 -0.15 22.85
C SER A 143 4.64 0.48 23.66
N GLU A 144 4.46 0.03 24.90
CA GLU A 144 3.48 0.64 25.82
C GLU A 144 3.78 2.12 26.09
N GLU A 145 5.07 2.49 26.14
CA GLU A 145 5.52 3.87 26.32
C GLU A 145 5.36 4.74 25.06
N ARG A 146 5.32 4.10 23.88
CA ARG A 146 5.21 4.76 22.57
C ARG A 146 4.29 3.97 21.62
N PRO A 147 2.98 3.92 21.91
CA PRO A 147 2.01 3.26 21.04
C PRO A 147 1.85 4.04 19.72
N PHE A 148 1.18 3.43 18.73
CA PHE A 148 0.75 4.20 17.56
C PHE A 148 -0.42 5.12 17.95
N CYS A 149 -0.39 6.38 17.52
CA CYS A 149 -1.52 7.29 17.71
C CYS A 149 -2.70 6.91 16.82
N ASP A 150 -2.43 6.64 15.54
CA ASP A 150 -3.40 6.23 14.53
C ASP A 150 -2.81 5.12 13.65
N ILE A 151 -3.64 4.18 13.20
CA ILE A 151 -3.25 3.12 12.28
C ILE A 151 -3.47 3.62 10.84
N PRO A 152 -2.41 3.71 10.00
CA PRO A 152 -2.58 4.14 8.61
C PRO A 152 -3.30 3.06 7.81
N ILE A 153 -4.58 3.29 7.48
CA ILE A 153 -5.42 2.34 6.74
C ILE A 153 -5.97 3.02 5.49
N ARG A 154 -5.80 2.38 4.32
CA ARG A 154 -6.47 2.78 3.08
C ARG A 154 -7.46 1.69 2.67
N LEU A 155 -8.72 2.07 2.51
CA LEU A 155 -9.79 1.19 2.04
C LEU A 155 -10.01 1.39 0.54
N TYR A 156 -9.86 0.31 -0.22
CA TYR A 156 -9.97 0.29 -1.67
C TYR A 156 -11.26 -0.36 -2.12
N ILE A 157 -11.92 0.28 -3.07
CA ILE A 157 -13.09 -0.23 -3.77
C ILE A 157 -12.83 -0.04 -5.27
N THR A 158 -13.12 -1.05 -6.08
CA THR A 158 -12.92 -1.01 -7.53
C THR A 158 -13.54 0.25 -8.14
N GLU A 159 -12.81 0.89 -9.07
CA GLU A 159 -13.20 2.15 -9.73
C GLU A 159 -13.41 3.38 -8.83
N GLN A 160 -13.15 3.29 -7.53
CA GLN A 160 -13.25 4.45 -6.62
C GLN A 160 -11.87 4.90 -6.13
N PRO A 161 -11.72 6.17 -5.72
CA PRO A 161 -10.59 6.58 -4.88
C PRO A 161 -10.58 5.77 -3.58
N PHE A 162 -9.40 5.51 -3.04
CA PHE A 162 -9.31 4.90 -1.71
C PHE A 162 -9.87 5.87 -0.65
N ARG A 163 -10.40 5.31 0.43
CA ARG A 163 -10.88 6.07 1.59
C ARG A 163 -9.87 5.95 2.72
N GLN A 164 -9.64 7.06 3.40
CA GLN A 164 -8.70 7.15 4.51
C GLN A 164 -9.20 8.21 5.48
N ILE A 165 -9.34 7.85 6.75
CA ILE A 165 -9.64 8.73 7.88
C ILE A 165 -8.74 8.34 9.05
N LEU A 166 -8.73 9.16 10.11
CA LEU A 166 -8.01 8.80 11.35
C LEU A 166 -8.58 7.50 11.93
N GLN A 167 -7.69 6.61 12.36
CA GLN A 167 -8.05 5.31 12.91
C GLN A 167 -7.30 5.08 14.22
N PRO A 168 -7.81 5.63 15.33
CA PRO A 168 -7.27 5.34 16.65
C PRO A 168 -7.28 3.83 16.91
N PRO A 169 -6.20 3.24 17.46
CA PRO A 169 -6.15 1.81 17.76
C PRO A 169 -7.01 1.40 18.95
N PHE A 170 -7.40 2.35 19.80
CA PHE A 170 -8.25 2.14 20.97
C PHE A 170 -9.45 3.08 20.92
N ASP A 171 -10.55 2.69 21.56
CA ASP A 171 -11.73 3.53 21.70
C ASP A 171 -11.62 4.52 22.88
N SER A 172 -12.70 5.24 23.17
CA SER A 172 -12.75 6.20 24.28
C SER A 172 -12.62 5.57 25.66
N ASN A 173 -12.88 4.26 25.79
CA ASN A 173 -12.75 3.50 27.03
C ASN A 173 -11.36 2.86 27.17
N GLY A 174 -10.49 3.00 26.16
CA GLY A 174 -9.18 2.37 26.11
C GLY A 174 -9.21 0.93 25.59
N GLU A 175 -10.34 0.44 25.10
CA GLU A 175 -10.47 -0.92 24.59
C GLU A 175 -9.93 -1.01 23.15
N PRO A 176 -9.27 -2.12 22.76
CA PRO A 176 -8.75 -2.28 21.41
C PRO A 176 -9.85 -2.21 20.36
N ARG A 177 -9.66 -1.32 19.37
CA ARG A 177 -10.53 -1.28 18.19
C ARG A 177 -10.21 -2.43 17.23
N THR A 178 -11.24 -2.87 16.52
CA THR A 178 -11.20 -3.96 15.54
C THR A 178 -11.31 -3.44 14.11
N LEU A 179 -11.00 -4.30 13.13
CA LEU A 179 -11.20 -4.00 11.72
C LEU A 179 -12.65 -3.60 11.41
N SER A 180 -13.64 -4.27 12.00
CA SER A 180 -15.06 -3.97 11.83
C SER A 180 -15.36 -2.51 12.15
N GLN A 181 -14.88 -2.03 13.31
CA GLN A 181 -15.13 -0.66 13.76
C GLN A 181 -14.40 0.38 12.89
N ALA A 182 -13.22 0.04 12.35
CA ALA A 182 -12.52 0.90 11.42
C ALA A 182 -13.25 1.02 10.08
N LEU A 183 -13.71 -0.11 9.53
CA LEU A 183 -14.46 -0.17 8.28
C LEU A 183 -15.81 0.52 8.40
N ASP A 184 -16.47 0.39 9.54
CA ASP A 184 -17.74 1.08 9.81
C ASP A 184 -17.57 2.60 9.74
N SER A 185 -16.46 3.11 10.30
CA SER A 185 -16.11 4.53 10.22
C SER A 185 -15.72 4.98 8.80
N LEU A 186 -15.10 4.11 7.99
CA LEU A 186 -14.67 4.41 6.61
C LEU A 186 -15.82 4.29 5.59
N SER A 187 -16.74 3.34 5.82
CA SER A 187 -17.78 2.92 4.89
C SER A 187 -18.77 1.95 5.55
N HIS A 188 -19.65 2.46 6.40
CA HIS A 188 -20.71 1.69 7.07
C HIS A 188 -21.51 0.78 6.12
N ASP A 189 -21.82 1.29 4.93
CA ASP A 189 -22.56 0.58 3.87
C ASP A 189 -21.88 -0.74 3.42
N LEU A 190 -20.56 -0.81 3.42
CA LEU A 190 -19.86 -2.03 2.99
C LEU A 190 -19.91 -3.14 4.04
N VAL A 191 -19.95 -2.76 5.32
CA VAL A 191 -19.97 -3.70 6.45
C VAL A 191 -21.36 -4.30 6.63
N GLU A 192 -22.41 -3.46 6.65
CA GLU A 192 -23.78 -3.91 6.86
C GLU A 192 -24.28 -4.88 5.79
N ASN A 193 -23.86 -4.66 4.55
CA ASN A 193 -24.43 -5.39 3.42
C ASN A 193 -24.03 -6.87 3.37
N ALA A 194 -23.04 -7.33 4.16
CA ALA A 194 -22.45 -8.68 4.13
C ALA A 194 -22.06 -9.21 2.73
N LYS A 195 -22.06 -8.31 1.74
CA LYS A 195 -21.79 -8.57 0.32
C LYS A 195 -20.33 -8.37 0.00
N TYR A 196 -19.50 -7.96 0.96
CA TYR A 196 -18.09 -7.68 0.74
C TYR A 196 -17.23 -8.56 1.64
N ARG A 197 -16.13 -9.04 1.08
CA ARG A 197 -15.00 -9.57 1.81
C ARG A 197 -13.90 -8.51 1.83
N PHE A 198 -13.16 -8.43 2.93
CA PHE A 198 -12.08 -7.48 3.10
C PHE A 198 -10.76 -8.22 3.01
N ILE A 199 -9.95 -7.90 2.01
CA ILE A 199 -8.72 -8.61 1.66
C ILE A 199 -7.52 -7.70 1.89
N SER A 200 -6.44 -8.27 2.45
CA SER A 200 -5.13 -7.63 2.52
C SER A 200 -4.06 -8.70 2.32
N HIS A 201 -3.05 -8.41 1.50
CA HIS A 201 -2.00 -9.39 1.14
C HIS A 201 -2.55 -10.73 0.62
N GLY A 202 -3.65 -10.71 -0.15
CA GLY A 202 -4.23 -11.91 -0.74
C GLY A 202 -5.06 -12.79 0.21
N ILE A 203 -5.22 -12.40 1.48
CA ILE A 203 -6.04 -13.15 2.45
C ILE A 203 -7.22 -12.32 2.95
N THR A 204 -8.33 -12.99 3.25
CA THR A 204 -9.48 -12.34 3.90
C THR A 204 -9.12 -12.06 5.36
N VAL A 205 -9.26 -10.80 5.76
CA VAL A 205 -8.95 -10.36 7.12
C VAL A 205 -10.22 -10.46 7.99
N PRO A 206 -10.19 -11.20 9.10
CA PRO A 206 -11.33 -11.27 10.01
C PRO A 206 -11.69 -9.90 10.60
N LEU A 207 -12.99 -9.62 10.73
CA LEU A 207 -13.50 -8.31 11.16
C LEU A 207 -13.16 -7.99 12.62
N GLU A 208 -12.95 -9.01 13.44
CA GLU A 208 -12.53 -8.95 14.84
C GLU A 208 -11.03 -8.67 15.01
N THR A 209 -10.25 -8.64 13.92
CA THR A 209 -8.79 -8.42 14.00
C THR A 209 -8.47 -7.08 14.64
N PRO A 210 -7.66 -7.01 15.71
CA PRO A 210 -7.29 -5.75 16.35
C PRO A 210 -6.52 -4.82 15.41
N LEU A 211 -6.82 -3.52 15.43
CA LEU A 211 -6.15 -2.54 14.58
C LEU A 211 -4.64 -2.45 14.87
N THR A 212 -4.25 -2.65 16.13
CA THR A 212 -2.83 -2.72 16.52
C THR A 212 -2.11 -3.89 15.86
N TYR A 213 -2.78 -5.04 15.70
CA TYR A 213 -2.21 -6.20 15.01
C TYR A 213 -2.07 -5.93 13.51
N LEU A 214 -3.08 -5.33 12.88
CA LEU A 214 -3.01 -4.91 11.48
C LEU A 214 -1.86 -3.93 11.24
N GLY A 215 -1.77 -2.89 12.07
CA GLY A 215 -0.75 -1.86 11.94
C GLY A 215 0.68 -2.39 12.07
N LYS A 216 0.90 -3.47 12.83
CA LYS A 216 2.23 -4.10 13.00
C LYS A 216 2.55 -5.11 11.91
N ASN A 217 1.58 -5.89 11.46
CA ASN A 217 1.84 -7.11 10.68
C ASN A 217 1.33 -7.07 9.23
N PHE A 218 0.39 -6.18 8.91
CA PHE A 218 -0.23 -6.09 7.57
C PHE A 218 0.17 -4.82 6.81
N ALA A 219 1.01 -3.98 7.41
CA ALA A 219 1.54 -2.81 6.72
C ALA A 219 2.42 -3.21 5.54
N TYR A 220 2.20 -2.58 4.40
CA TYR A 220 3.06 -2.67 3.23
C TYR A 220 4.35 -1.85 3.45
N PRO A 221 5.34 -1.91 2.53
CA PRO A 221 6.58 -1.14 2.66
C PRO A 221 6.41 0.38 2.78
N ASP A 222 5.25 0.92 2.37
CA ASP A 222 4.88 2.33 2.56
C ASP A 222 4.27 2.62 3.95
N ASN A 223 4.27 1.63 4.84
CA ASN A 223 3.76 1.64 6.20
C ASN A 223 2.24 1.85 6.35
N PHE A 224 1.49 1.66 5.26
CA PHE A 224 0.03 1.61 5.24
C PHE A 224 -0.49 0.17 5.24
N VAL A 225 -1.59 -0.06 5.95
CA VAL A 225 -2.42 -1.27 5.80
C VAL A 225 -3.39 -1.00 4.65
N HIS A 226 -3.24 -1.74 3.55
CA HIS A 226 -4.13 -1.65 2.41
C HIS A 226 -5.20 -2.73 2.49
N ILE A 227 -6.47 -2.32 2.45
CA ILE A 227 -7.62 -3.21 2.59
C ILE A 227 -8.52 -3.08 1.37
N CYS A 228 -8.75 -4.17 0.65
CA CYS A 228 -9.59 -4.22 -0.54
C CYS A 228 -10.98 -4.77 -0.19
N ALA A 229 -12.03 -3.99 -0.44
CA ALA A 229 -13.41 -4.45 -0.35
C ALA A 229 -13.82 -5.09 -1.68
N VAL A 230 -13.94 -6.41 -1.69
CA VAL A 230 -14.28 -7.20 -2.89
C VAL A 230 -15.65 -7.81 -2.71
N ARG A 231 -16.52 -7.71 -3.72
CA ARG A 231 -17.87 -8.27 -3.63
C ARG A 231 -17.82 -9.80 -3.54
N SER A 232 -18.54 -10.35 -2.56
CA SER A 232 -18.79 -11.78 -2.43
C SER A 232 -19.90 -12.18 -3.41
N ASN A 233 -19.59 -13.08 -4.33
CA ASN A 233 -20.54 -13.58 -5.34
C ASN A 233 -21.51 -14.64 -4.78
N SER A 234 -21.70 -14.74 -3.46
CA SER A 234 -22.58 -15.73 -2.83
C SER A 234 -24.09 -15.48 -3.01
N PHE A 235 -24.50 -14.66 -3.98
CA PHE A 235 -25.92 -14.35 -4.28
C PHE A 235 -26.22 -14.47 -5.78
N SER A 236 -25.71 -15.51 -6.43
CA SER A 236 -26.32 -16.03 -7.66
C SER A 236 -27.07 -17.32 -7.33
N THR A 237 -28.31 -17.17 -6.86
CA THR A 237 -29.34 -18.22 -6.84
C THR A 237 -30.54 -17.69 -7.60
#